data_AF-A0A1J5H4P3-F1
#
_entry.id   AF-A0A1J5H4P3-F1
#
_cell.length_a   1.000
_cell.length_b   1.000
_cell.length_c   1.000
_cell.angle_alpha   90.00
_cell.angle_beta   90.00
_cell.angle_gamma   90.00
#
_symmetry.space_group_name_H-M   'P 1'
#
loop_
_entity.id
_entity.type
_entity.pdbx_description
1 polymer ?
#
loop_
_entity_poly.entity_id
_entity_poly.type
_entity_poly.pdbx_seq_one_letter_code
_entity_poly.pdbx_strand_id
1 'polypeptide(L)'
;MKDSINLLEKYKNWVMGLAIFGVGLASYLFYEYLIQDTAGICNINAVFNCAPITTGSLAELWGIPVALIGLVGYVVIFLTAKFKSFKWAYYMAVFGMVFCLRLTILEIFVEHVLCPICMACQAVMLVEFILTYQLAFPEKVGLKSSQEKKTK
;
A
#
# COMPACT_ATOMS: atom_id res chain seq x y z
N MET A 1 12.81 22.55 19.12
CA MET A 1 11.34 22.38 19.25
C MET A 1 10.62 22.53 17.91
N LYS A 2 11.03 23.47 17.04
CA LYS A 2 10.43 23.70 15.70
C LYS A 2 10.77 22.60 14.69
N ASP A 3 11.99 22.07 14.73
CA ASP A 3 12.48 21.08 13.77
C ASP A 3 11.80 19.71 13.91
N SER A 4 11.46 19.28 15.13
CA SER A 4 10.78 18.00 15.37
C SER A 4 9.29 18.02 14.97
N ILE A 5 8.62 19.16 15.06
CA ILE A 5 7.23 19.34 14.60
C ILE A 5 7.18 19.29 13.07
N ASN A 6 8.11 19.98 12.40
CA ASN A 6 8.21 19.97 10.94
C ASN A 6 8.46 18.57 10.38
N LEU A 7 9.25 17.75 11.08
CA LEU A 7 9.56 16.39 10.64
C LEU A 7 8.33 15.48 10.75
N LEU A 8 7.62 15.48 11.88
CA LEU A 8 6.39 14.66 12.02
C LEU A 8 5.30 15.09 11.03
N GLU A 9 5.11 16.39 10.81
CA GLU A 9 4.17 16.88 9.78
C GLU A 9 4.62 16.49 8.38
N LYS A 10 5.92 16.58 8.08
CA LYS A 10 6.48 16.13 6.81
C LYS A 10 6.22 14.64 6.60
N TYR A 11 6.63 13.77 7.53
CA TYR A 11 6.40 12.32 7.42
C TYR A 11 4.93 11.97 7.27
N LYS A 12 4.04 12.61 8.04
CA LYS A 12 2.60 12.42 7.90
C LYS A 12 2.10 12.81 6.51
N ASN A 13 2.54 13.96 5.98
CA ASN A 13 2.14 14.42 4.64
C ASN A 13 2.66 13.47 3.55
N TRP A 14 3.84 12.89 3.73
CA TRP A 14 4.39 11.87 2.82
C TRP A 14 3.54 10.59 2.83
N VAL A 15 3.18 10.09 4.01
CA VAL A 15 2.26 8.93 4.13
C VAL A 15 0.92 9.24 3.46
N MET A 16 0.33 10.40 3.73
CA MET A 16 -0.94 10.78 3.09
C MET A 16 -0.83 10.88 1.57
N GLY A 17 0.27 11.42 1.05
CA GLY A 17 0.50 11.51 -0.39
C GLY A 17 0.67 10.14 -1.05
N LEU A 18 1.40 9.23 -0.41
CA LEU A 18 1.57 7.85 -0.88
C LEU A 18 0.27 7.06 -0.84
N ALA A 19 -0.53 7.22 0.22
CA ALA A 19 -1.83 6.56 0.32
C ALA A 19 -2.78 7.02 -0.80
N ILE A 20 -2.81 8.32 -1.12
CA ILE A 20 -3.61 8.85 -2.24
C ILE A 20 -3.14 8.24 -3.57
N PHE A 21 -1.82 8.15 -3.78
CA PHE A 21 -1.27 7.53 -4.97
C PHE A 21 -1.63 6.03 -5.06
N GLY A 22 -1.54 5.31 -3.94
CA GLY A 22 -1.96 3.90 -3.83
C GLY A 22 -3.45 3.71 -4.11
N VAL A 23 -4.31 4.60 -3.60
CA VAL A 23 -5.75 4.61 -3.95
C VAL A 23 -5.95 4.81 -5.44
N GLY A 24 -5.20 5.71 -6.08
CA GLY A 24 -5.25 5.91 -7.53
C GLY A 24 -4.93 4.63 -8.31
N LEU A 25 -3.82 3.95 -7.96
CA LEU A 25 -3.43 2.69 -8.59
C LEU A 25 -4.47 1.58 -8.36
N ALA A 26 -4.96 1.43 -7.13
CA ALA A 26 -5.97 0.42 -6.79
C ALA A 26 -7.31 0.71 -7.49
N SER A 27 -7.70 1.98 -7.60
CA SER A 27 -8.92 2.39 -8.32
C SER A 27 -8.80 2.08 -9.81
N TYR A 28 -7.61 2.29 -10.39
CA TYR A 28 -7.35 1.95 -11.78
C TYR A 28 -7.49 0.44 -12.03
N LEU A 29 -6.88 -0.40 -11.18
CA LEU A 29 -7.06 -1.86 -11.26
C LEU A 29 -8.52 -2.27 -11.08
N PHE A 30 -9.21 -1.64 -10.13
CA PHE A 30 -10.62 -1.95 -9.89
C PHE A 30 -11.48 -1.57 -11.09
N TYR A 31 -11.20 -0.44 -11.73
CA TYR A 31 -11.86 -0.04 -12.96
C TYR A 31 -11.61 -1.06 -14.08
N GLU A 32 -10.35 -1.45 -14.33
CA GLU A 32 -10.01 -2.48 -15.33
C GLU A 32 -10.69 -3.83 -15.04
N TYR A 33 -10.74 -4.23 -13.77
CA TYR A 33 -11.48 -5.42 -13.34
C TYR A 33 -12.97 -5.32 -13.67
N LEU A 34 -13.62 -4.16 -13.45
CA LEU A 34 -15.05 -3.97 -13.75
C LEU A 34 -15.37 -4.03 -15.24
N ILE A 35 -14.51 -3.45 -16.08
CA ILE A 35 -14.70 -3.47 -17.54
C ILE A 35 -14.20 -4.78 -18.16
N GLN A 36 -13.57 -5.65 -17.37
CA GLN A 36 -12.90 -6.88 -17.80
C GLN A 36 -11.95 -6.65 -18.99
N ASP A 37 -11.31 -5.48 -19.03
CA ASP A 37 -10.45 -5.11 -20.13
C ASP A 37 -9.02 -5.53 -19.80
N THR A 38 -8.41 -6.22 -20.76
CA THR A 38 -7.01 -6.68 -20.69
C THR A 38 -6.11 -5.87 -21.61
N ALA A 39 -6.66 -4.91 -22.36
CA ALA A 39 -5.94 -4.01 -23.26
C ALA A 39 -5.47 -2.71 -22.58
N GLY A 40 -5.44 -2.70 -21.25
CA GLY A 40 -4.94 -1.59 -20.46
C GLY A 40 -3.45 -1.29 -20.65
N ILE A 41 -3.00 -0.18 -20.05
CA ILE A 41 -1.62 0.34 -20.12
C ILE A 41 -0.58 -0.70 -19.62
N CYS A 42 -1.04 -1.73 -18.92
CA CYS A 42 -0.24 -2.76 -18.29
C CYS A 42 0.02 -4.01 -19.15
N ASN A 43 -0.67 -4.20 -20.27
CA ASN A 43 -0.46 -5.36 -21.15
C ASN A 43 0.57 -5.04 -22.24
N ILE A 44 1.85 -5.15 -21.88
CA ILE A 44 2.97 -4.77 -22.75
C ILE A 44 3.51 -6.01 -23.48
N ASN A 45 3.61 -7.14 -22.79
CA ASN A 45 4.16 -8.39 -23.32
C ASN A 45 3.58 -9.60 -22.57
N ALA A 46 3.78 -10.82 -23.12
CA ALA A 46 3.35 -12.06 -22.46
C ALA A 46 3.91 -12.25 -21.03
N VAL A 47 5.06 -11.64 -20.72
CA VAL A 47 5.67 -11.64 -19.38
C VAL A 47 5.20 -10.46 -18.52
N PHE A 48 4.85 -9.31 -19.12
CA PHE A 48 4.41 -8.12 -18.39
C PHE A 48 2.94 -7.85 -18.69
N ASN A 49 2.06 -8.42 -17.84
CA ASN A 49 0.62 -8.38 -18.04
C ASN A 49 -0.13 -8.26 -16.70
N CYS A 50 -1.19 -7.45 -16.68
CA CYS A 50 -2.13 -7.32 -15.56
C CYS A 50 -3.31 -8.32 -15.64
N ALA A 51 -3.50 -9.00 -16.78
CA ALA A 51 -4.68 -9.81 -17.05
C ALA A 51 -5.02 -10.84 -15.94
N PRO A 52 -4.06 -11.55 -15.32
CA PRO A 52 -4.41 -12.52 -14.28
C PRO A 52 -5.11 -11.93 -13.06
N ILE A 53 -4.94 -10.63 -12.82
CA ILE A 53 -5.43 -9.91 -11.63
C ILE A 53 -6.66 -9.06 -11.96
N THR A 54 -6.93 -8.79 -13.24
CA THR A 54 -8.14 -8.08 -13.66
C THR A 54 -9.23 -9.03 -14.14
N THR A 55 -8.86 -10.12 -14.82
CA THR A 55 -9.83 -11.07 -15.44
C THR A 55 -9.50 -12.53 -15.17
N GLY A 56 -8.30 -12.82 -14.67
CA GLY A 56 -7.85 -14.20 -14.45
C GLY A 56 -8.11 -14.75 -13.05
N SER A 57 -7.38 -15.81 -12.73
CA SER A 57 -7.55 -16.59 -11.51
C SER A 57 -7.24 -15.82 -10.22
N LEU A 58 -6.45 -14.75 -10.32
CA LEU A 58 -5.99 -13.92 -9.20
C LEU A 58 -6.83 -12.66 -9.03
N ALA A 59 -7.85 -12.45 -9.86
CA ALA A 59 -8.69 -11.26 -9.81
C ALA A 59 -9.55 -11.19 -8.56
N GLU A 60 -9.96 -12.35 -8.05
CA GLU A 60 -10.82 -12.47 -6.88
C GLU A 60 -10.20 -13.37 -5.82
N LEU A 61 -10.26 -12.91 -4.59
CA LEU A 61 -9.97 -13.72 -3.41
C LEU A 61 -11.31 -14.03 -2.74
N TRP A 62 -11.75 -15.28 -2.81
CA TRP A 62 -13.01 -15.74 -2.20
C TRP A 62 -14.25 -14.95 -2.68
N GLY A 63 -14.26 -14.56 -3.96
CA GLY A 63 -15.32 -13.74 -4.56
C GLY A 63 -15.20 -12.23 -4.28
N ILE A 64 -14.14 -11.79 -3.61
CA ILE A 64 -13.85 -10.37 -3.37
C ILE A 64 -12.73 -9.92 -4.31
N PRO A 65 -12.92 -8.85 -5.10
CA PRO A 65 -11.87 -8.35 -5.99
C PRO A 65 -10.63 -7.95 -5.22
N VAL A 66 -9.47 -8.44 -5.65
CA VAL A 66 -8.18 -8.14 -5.00
C VAL A 66 -7.89 -6.63 -5.03
N ALA A 67 -8.27 -5.95 -6.12
CA ALA A 67 -8.18 -4.50 -6.24
C ALA A 67 -8.97 -3.76 -5.14
N LEU A 68 -10.13 -4.30 -4.74
CA LEU A 68 -10.95 -3.73 -3.68
C LEU A 68 -10.27 -3.86 -2.31
N ILE A 69 -9.64 -5.01 -2.04
CA ILE A 69 -8.86 -5.24 -0.80
C ILE A 69 -7.73 -4.22 -0.69
N GLY A 70 -6.97 -4.02 -1.78
CA GLY A 70 -5.91 -3.01 -1.84
C GLY A 70 -6.44 -1.59 -1.62
N LEU A 71 -7.55 -1.24 -2.27
CA LEU A 71 -8.19 0.06 -2.13
C LEU A 71 -8.60 0.35 -0.68
N VAL A 72 -9.26 -0.59 -0.02
CA VAL A 72 -9.63 -0.49 1.40
C VAL A 72 -8.38 -0.34 2.27
N GLY A 73 -7.32 -1.10 1.96
CA GLY A 73 -6.00 -0.98 2.59
C GLY A 73 -5.48 0.45 2.63
N TYR A 74 -5.32 1.08 1.46
CA TYR A 74 -4.80 2.43 1.36
C TYR A 74 -5.72 3.48 1.98
N VAL A 75 -7.05 3.32 1.87
CA VAL A 75 -8.02 4.23 2.50
C VAL A 75 -7.88 4.18 4.03
N VAL A 76 -7.73 2.99 4.61
CA VAL A 76 -7.52 2.84 6.06
C VAL A 76 -6.20 3.47 6.50
N ILE A 77 -5.11 3.31 5.72
CA ILE A 77 -3.82 3.95 6.02
C ILE A 77 -3.95 5.48 5.96
N PHE A 78 -4.65 6.02 4.95
CA PHE A 78 -4.94 7.45 4.85
C PHE A 78 -5.73 7.98 6.06
N LEU A 79 -6.80 7.28 6.46
CA LEU A 79 -7.64 7.68 7.60
C LEU A 79 -6.85 7.59 8.91
N THR A 80 -6.13 6.51 9.15
CA THR A 80 -5.32 6.34 10.37
C THR A 80 -4.20 7.37 10.47
N ALA A 81 -3.58 7.77 9.36
CA ALA A 81 -2.64 8.89 9.30
C ALA A 81 -3.31 10.23 9.64
N LYS A 82 -4.57 10.45 9.20
CA LYS A 82 -5.37 11.65 9.55
C LYS A 82 -5.73 11.69 11.04
N PHE A 83 -6.15 10.57 11.61
CA PHE A 83 -6.51 10.42 13.03
C PHE A 83 -5.30 10.22 13.97
N LYS A 84 -4.06 10.38 13.47
CA LYS A 84 -2.80 10.22 14.24
C LYS A 84 -2.67 8.86 14.95
N SER A 85 -3.32 7.84 14.40
CA SER A 85 -3.40 6.49 14.96
C SER A 85 -2.37 5.56 14.29
N PHE A 86 -1.09 5.93 14.40
CA PHE A 86 0.00 5.29 13.63
C PHE A 86 0.22 3.80 13.94
N LYS A 87 -0.12 3.33 15.15
CA LYS A 87 -0.05 1.90 15.50
C LYS A 87 -0.98 1.05 14.64
N TRP A 88 -2.21 1.53 14.41
CA TRP A 88 -3.18 0.84 13.55
C TRP A 88 -2.75 0.89 12.08
N ALA A 89 -2.22 2.02 11.62
CA ALA A 89 -1.64 2.16 10.29
C ALA A 89 -0.53 1.13 10.06
N TYR A 90 0.34 0.93 11.05
CA TYR A 90 1.42 -0.07 10.99
C TYR A 90 0.90 -1.49 10.87
N TYR A 91 -0.06 -1.92 11.72
CA TYR A 91 -0.64 -3.26 11.62
C TYR A 91 -1.31 -3.50 10.26
N MET A 92 -1.99 -2.49 9.73
CA MET A 92 -2.59 -2.57 8.39
C MET A 92 -1.55 -2.64 7.29
N ALA A 93 -0.47 -1.85 7.39
CA ALA A 93 0.64 -1.89 6.46
C ALA A 93 1.36 -3.25 6.48
N VAL A 94 1.55 -3.85 7.66
CA VAL A 94 2.10 -5.22 7.79
C VAL A 94 1.20 -6.22 7.07
N PHE A 95 -0.12 -6.16 7.32
CA PHE A 95 -1.09 -7.05 6.68
C PHE A 95 -1.07 -6.91 5.17
N GLY A 96 -1.15 -5.68 4.66
CA GLY A 96 -1.09 -5.41 3.23
C GLY A 96 0.26 -5.81 2.60
N MET A 97 1.38 -5.65 3.32
CA MET A 97 2.69 -6.13 2.88
C MET A 97 2.73 -7.65 2.69
N VAL A 98 2.22 -8.41 3.66
CA VAL A 98 2.12 -9.87 3.55
C VAL A 98 1.19 -10.27 2.40
N PHE A 99 0.09 -9.54 2.23
CA PHE A 99 -0.86 -9.75 1.13
C PHE A 99 -0.22 -9.52 -0.25
N CYS A 100 0.49 -8.40 -0.44
CA CYS A 100 1.23 -8.12 -1.66
C CYS A 100 2.29 -9.19 -1.94
N LEU A 101 3.09 -9.56 -0.94
CA LEU A 101 4.08 -10.64 -1.07
C LEU A 101 3.44 -11.95 -1.51
N ARG A 102 2.28 -12.29 -0.96
CA ARG A 102 1.54 -13.48 -1.39
C ARG A 102 1.19 -13.34 -2.86
N LEU A 103 0.54 -12.27 -3.30
CA LEU A 103 0.15 -12.07 -4.70
C LEU A 103 1.33 -12.20 -5.66
N THR A 104 2.44 -11.51 -5.38
CA THR A 104 3.66 -11.57 -6.21
C THR A 104 4.20 -13.00 -6.33
N ILE A 105 4.08 -13.82 -5.27
CA ILE A 105 4.43 -15.24 -5.35
C ILE A 105 3.47 -15.99 -6.28
N LEU A 106 2.14 -15.75 -6.25
CA LEU A 106 1.24 -16.41 -7.21
C LEU A 106 1.52 -15.94 -8.65
N GLU A 107 1.74 -14.65 -8.87
CA GLU A 107 2.03 -14.10 -10.20
C GLU A 107 3.25 -14.80 -10.83
N ILE A 108 4.33 -14.96 -10.07
CA ILE A 108 5.59 -15.52 -10.57
C ILE A 108 5.53 -17.06 -10.70
N PHE A 109 4.92 -17.75 -9.73
CA PHE A 109 4.96 -19.22 -9.68
C PHE A 109 3.78 -19.91 -10.35
N VAL A 110 2.62 -19.26 -10.45
CA VAL A 110 1.40 -19.87 -11.01
C VAL A 110 1.19 -19.38 -12.45
N GLU A 111 1.20 -18.07 -12.64
CA GLU A 111 0.88 -17.45 -13.93
C GLU A 111 2.15 -17.18 -14.76
N HIS A 112 3.33 -17.17 -14.13
CA HIS A 112 4.62 -16.81 -14.73
C HIS A 112 4.62 -15.42 -15.41
N VAL A 113 3.86 -14.49 -14.87
CA VAL A 113 3.80 -13.09 -15.32
C VAL A 113 4.26 -12.14 -14.22
N LEU A 114 4.55 -10.91 -14.62
CA LEU A 114 4.89 -9.79 -13.74
C LEU A 114 3.94 -8.64 -14.00
N CYS A 115 3.11 -8.31 -13.01
CA CYS A 115 2.23 -7.16 -13.11
C CYS A 115 2.98 -5.88 -12.67
N PRO A 116 3.28 -4.93 -13.59
CA PRO A 116 3.97 -3.70 -13.23
C PRO A 116 3.18 -2.83 -12.24
N ILE A 117 1.84 -2.88 -12.27
CA ILE A 117 1.03 -2.13 -11.31
C ILE A 117 1.05 -2.78 -9.93
N CYS A 118 1.02 -4.10 -9.83
CA CYS A 118 1.20 -4.79 -8.54
C CYS A 118 2.57 -4.52 -7.95
N MET A 119 3.63 -4.51 -8.77
CA MET A 119 4.97 -4.13 -8.33
C MET A 119 5.02 -2.68 -7.83
N ALA A 120 4.33 -1.76 -8.51
CA ALA A 120 4.18 -0.38 -8.06
C ALA A 120 3.43 -0.30 -6.72
N CYS A 121 2.31 -1.00 -6.56
CA CYS A 121 1.57 -1.10 -5.31
C CYS A 121 2.42 -1.69 -4.18
N GLN A 122 3.21 -2.73 -4.46
CA GLN A 122 4.10 -3.35 -3.49
C GLN A 122 5.21 -2.38 -3.05
N ALA A 123 5.77 -1.60 -3.99
CA ALA A 123 6.73 -0.55 -3.66
C ALA A 123 6.09 0.54 -2.78
N VAL A 124 4.87 0.99 -3.10
CA VAL A 124 4.15 1.98 -2.29
C VAL A 124 3.90 1.44 -0.88
N MET A 125 3.38 0.21 -0.75
CA MET A 125 3.14 -0.45 0.54
C MET A 125 4.41 -0.63 1.36
N LEU A 126 5.55 -0.96 0.72
CA LEU A 126 6.84 -1.04 1.39
C LEU A 126 7.24 0.31 2.00
N VAL A 127 7.08 1.39 1.24
CA VAL A 127 7.39 2.73 1.74
C VAL A 127 6.44 3.11 2.87
N GLU A 128 5.13 2.87 2.74
CA GLU A 128 4.16 3.13 3.80
C GLU A 128 4.48 2.33 5.07
N PHE A 129 4.87 1.07 4.94
CA PHE A 129 5.30 0.24 6.06
C PHE A 129 6.50 0.84 6.80
N ILE A 130 7.53 1.31 6.08
CA ILE A 130 8.71 1.94 6.69
C ILE A 130 8.31 3.24 7.40
N LEU A 131 7.54 4.10 6.74
CA LEU A 131 7.13 5.39 7.29
C LEU A 131 6.22 5.22 8.52
N THR A 132 5.23 4.32 8.45
CA THR A 132 4.33 4.03 9.57
C THR A 132 5.07 3.36 10.72
N TYR A 133 6.06 2.50 10.46
CA TYR A 133 6.93 1.95 11.50
C TYR A 133 7.73 3.03 12.22
N GLN A 134 8.33 3.97 11.49
CA GLN A 134 9.06 5.10 12.08
C GLN A 134 8.16 6.00 12.94
N LEU A 135 6.90 6.21 12.51
CA LEU A 135 5.91 7.00 13.23
C LEU A 135 5.30 6.24 14.44
N ALA A 136 5.14 4.93 14.35
CA ALA A 136 4.58 4.08 15.41
C ALA A 136 5.60 3.75 16.51
N PHE A 137 6.88 3.59 16.15
CA PHE A 137 7.98 3.25 17.06
C PHE A 137 9.15 4.27 16.98
N PRO A 138 8.91 5.54 17.34
CA PRO A 138 9.95 6.58 17.30
C PRO A 138 11.14 6.30 18.24
N GLU A 139 10.96 5.46 19.27
CA GLU A 139 11.97 5.20 20.30
C GLU A 139 13.17 4.36 19.81
N LYS A 140 12.96 3.44 18.85
CA LYS A 140 14.02 2.52 18.39
C LYS A 140 14.86 3.03 17.21
N VAL A 141 14.46 4.16 16.62
CA VAL A 141 15.11 4.76 15.44
C VAL A 141 16.02 5.95 15.83
N GLY A 142 16.19 6.23 17.12
CA GLY A 142 16.97 7.40 17.57
C GLY A 142 16.22 8.73 17.46
N LEU A 143 14.90 8.72 17.22
CA LEU A 143 14.00 9.87 17.38
C LEU A 143 13.64 10.10 18.87
N LYS A 144 14.55 9.72 19.78
CA LYS A 144 14.37 9.71 21.24
C LYS A 144 14.67 11.08 21.86
N SER A 145 13.91 12.11 21.50
CA SER A 145 13.98 13.37 22.27
C SER A 145 12.65 14.13 22.44
N SER A 146 11.50 13.62 22.00
CA SER A 146 10.26 14.43 22.07
C SER A 146 8.92 13.70 22.22
N GLN A 147 8.90 12.41 22.56
CA GLN A 147 7.62 11.72 22.84
C GLN A 147 7.32 11.61 24.35
N GLU A 148 8.31 11.78 25.23
CA GLU A 148 8.11 11.65 26.69
C GLU A 148 7.58 12.93 27.38
N LYS A 149 7.48 14.06 26.66
CA LYS A 149 6.96 15.33 27.21
C LYS A 149 5.51 15.65 26.82
N LYS A 150 4.68 14.64 26.57
CA LYS A 150 3.21 14.82 26.49
C LYS A 150 2.42 14.17 27.62
N THR A 151 3.12 13.57 28.60
CA THR A 151 2.50 13.00 29.81
C THR A 151 3.17 13.55 31.08
N LYS A 152 3.55 14.83 31.08
CA LYS A 152 3.75 15.62 32.30
C LYS A 152 3.60 17.10 32.01
#